data_AF-G3K3B2-F1
#
_entry.id   AF-G3K3B2-F1
#
_cell.length_a   1.000
_cell.length_b   1.000
_cell.length_c   1.000
_cell.angle_alpha   90.00
_cell.angle_beta   90.00
_cell.angle_gamma   90.00
#
_symmetry.space_group_name_H-M   'P 1'
#
loop_
_entity.id
_entity.type
_entity.pdbx_description
1 polymer ?
#
loop_
_entity_poly.entity_id
_entity_poly.type
_entity_poly.pdbx_seq_one_letter_code
_entity_poly.pdbx_strand_id
1 'polypeptide(L)'
;MANRAETVIGEIVKAVREVLKRHDVTFEEYRAGVGFLMQYAKAPEYEIPLVCDLWFNATITDNEMNHRRGSVTNVEGPYFLESIPTITDRIKSRGDGGEELIIEGKVVDLAGKPIEGAELFIWHSDHEGYYSGYSEEFPPDFYRGKKIIDSTGAFNIRTVLPVPYMIPHEGPSGKMLELMGRHPWRPAHVHFKIRAQGFLEHTTQAYFADEKWVDSDCVEAVRPALIHKLQERGGVKVLKKDFVLDPV
;
A
#
# COMPACT_ATOMS: atom_id res chain seq x y z
N MET A 1 13.82 -22.64 -25.55
CA MET A 1 13.91 -21.60 -24.52
C MET A 1 12.95 -22.00 -23.43
N ALA A 2 13.40 -22.16 -22.18
CA ALA A 2 12.48 -22.37 -21.07
C ALA A 2 11.47 -21.21 -21.05
N ASN A 3 10.19 -21.49 -20.89
CA ASN A 3 9.19 -20.44 -20.69
C ASN A 3 9.57 -19.67 -19.41
N ARG A 4 9.40 -18.34 -19.39
CA ARG A 4 9.65 -17.49 -18.21
C ARG A 4 9.13 -18.12 -16.90
N ALA A 5 7.95 -18.75 -16.93
CA ALA A 5 7.37 -19.43 -15.78
C ALA A 5 8.24 -20.60 -15.28
N GLU A 6 8.77 -21.42 -16.18
CA GLU A 6 9.66 -22.55 -15.85
C GLU A 6 10.93 -22.05 -15.14
N THR A 7 11.53 -20.96 -15.63
CA THR A 7 12.71 -20.35 -15.01
C THR A 7 12.43 -19.86 -13.59
N VAL A 8 11.37 -19.07 -13.39
CA VAL A 8 11.03 -18.51 -12.06
C VAL A 8 10.68 -19.62 -11.07
N ILE A 9 9.78 -20.52 -11.46
CA ILE A 9 9.32 -21.61 -10.60
C ILE A 9 10.50 -22.52 -10.23
N GLY A 10 11.34 -22.86 -11.21
CA GLY A 10 12.54 -23.68 -11.00
C GLY A 10 13.50 -23.08 -9.97
N GLU A 11 13.80 -21.78 -10.10
CA GLU A 11 14.71 -21.10 -9.17
C GLU A 11 14.12 -20.91 -7.76
N ILE A 12 12.80 -20.63 -7.64
CA ILE A 12 12.14 -20.60 -6.32
C ILE A 12 12.22 -21.97 -5.64
N VAL A 13 11.87 -23.04 -6.36
CA VAL A 13 11.94 -24.41 -5.81
C VAL A 13 13.37 -24.78 -5.41
N LYS A 14 14.35 -24.40 -6.21
CA LYS A 14 15.77 -24.60 -5.91
C LYS A 14 16.18 -23.87 -4.64
N ALA A 15 15.87 -22.58 -4.53
CA ALA A 15 16.21 -21.76 -3.36
C ALA A 15 15.58 -22.30 -2.08
N VAL A 16 14.30 -22.69 -2.11
CA VAL A 16 13.62 -23.29 -0.95
C VAL A 16 14.29 -24.63 -0.57
N ARG A 17 14.61 -25.50 -1.53
CA ARG A 17 15.32 -26.76 -1.27
C ARG A 17 16.70 -26.54 -0.65
N GLU A 18 17.41 -25.50 -1.05
CA GLU A 18 18.71 -25.13 -0.46
C GLU A 18 18.57 -24.68 1.00
N VAL A 19 17.51 -23.94 1.35
CA VAL A 19 17.17 -23.61 2.75
C VAL A 19 16.87 -24.87 3.55
N LEU A 20 15.99 -25.75 3.05
CA LEU A 20 15.62 -27.00 3.73
C LEU A 20 16.85 -27.87 4.03
N LYS A 21 17.79 -27.99 3.08
CA LYS A 21 19.04 -28.73 3.27
C LYS A 21 19.99 -28.07 4.26
N ARG A 22 20.17 -26.75 4.15
CA ARG A 22 21.11 -25.98 4.98
C ARG A 22 20.75 -26.04 6.47
N HIS A 23 19.47 -26.11 6.79
CA HIS A 23 18.98 -26.17 8.17
C HIS A 23 18.64 -27.58 8.64
N ASP A 24 18.98 -28.62 7.84
CA ASP A 24 18.65 -30.03 8.13
C ASP A 24 17.18 -30.23 8.55
N VAL A 25 16.27 -29.56 7.84
CA VAL A 25 14.84 -29.56 8.18
C VAL A 25 14.33 -30.99 8.21
N THR A 26 13.86 -31.40 9.37
CA THR A 26 13.43 -32.77 9.64
C THR A 26 12.11 -33.07 8.94
N PHE A 27 11.78 -34.37 8.82
CA PHE A 27 10.49 -34.76 8.27
C PHE A 27 9.32 -34.30 9.14
N GLU A 28 9.50 -34.24 10.46
CA GLU A 28 8.51 -33.73 11.39
C GLU A 28 8.24 -32.23 11.16
N GLU A 29 9.29 -31.41 11.06
CA GLU A 29 9.17 -29.99 10.75
C GLU A 29 8.57 -29.76 9.36
N TYR A 30 8.94 -30.56 8.35
CA TYR A 30 8.32 -30.50 7.04
C TYR A 30 6.80 -30.76 7.11
N ARG A 31 6.37 -31.77 7.87
CA ARG A 31 4.94 -32.05 8.07
C ARG A 31 4.23 -30.92 8.81
N ALA A 32 4.87 -30.34 9.82
CA ALA A 32 4.35 -29.17 10.52
C ALA A 32 4.20 -27.96 9.58
N GLY A 33 5.21 -27.69 8.73
CA GLY A 33 5.18 -26.62 7.74
C GLY A 33 4.09 -26.81 6.68
N VAL A 34 3.91 -28.03 6.17
CA VAL A 34 2.78 -28.34 5.27
C VAL A 34 1.44 -28.14 5.99
N GLY A 35 1.32 -28.61 7.23
CA GLY A 35 0.13 -28.41 8.05
C GLY A 35 -0.18 -26.93 8.29
N PHE A 36 0.85 -26.11 8.48
CA PHE A 36 0.74 -24.66 8.59
C PHE A 36 0.22 -24.03 7.28
N LEU A 37 0.82 -24.38 6.13
CA LEU A 37 0.37 -23.88 4.83
C LEU A 37 -1.08 -24.27 4.51
N MET A 38 -1.52 -25.45 4.95
CA MET A 38 -2.92 -25.88 4.80
C MET A 38 -3.92 -25.01 5.57
N GLN A 39 -3.48 -24.23 6.57
CA GLN A 39 -4.36 -23.29 7.27
C GLN A 39 -4.84 -22.18 6.34
N TYR A 40 -3.99 -21.71 5.42
CA TYR A 40 -4.38 -20.70 4.42
C TYR A 40 -5.53 -21.16 3.53
N ALA A 41 -5.58 -22.45 3.18
CA ALA A 41 -6.67 -23.01 2.36
C ALA A 41 -8.04 -23.02 3.06
N LYS A 42 -8.07 -22.85 4.39
CA LYS A 42 -9.29 -22.80 5.22
C LYS A 42 -9.57 -21.39 5.76
N ALA A 43 -8.62 -20.48 5.62
CA ALA A 43 -8.72 -19.14 6.14
C ALA A 43 -9.57 -18.26 5.20
N PRO A 44 -10.00 -17.07 5.64
CA PRO A 44 -10.68 -16.12 4.76
C PRO A 44 -9.89 -15.85 3.48
N GLU A 45 -10.58 -15.57 2.37
CA GLU A 45 -9.97 -15.43 1.04
C GLU A 45 -8.86 -14.35 0.98
N TYR A 46 -8.88 -13.38 1.90
CA TYR A 46 -7.87 -12.32 1.98
C TYR A 46 -6.49 -12.80 2.49
N GLU A 47 -6.38 -13.97 3.13
CA GLU A 47 -5.14 -14.43 3.76
C GLU A 47 -4.04 -14.80 2.75
N ILE A 48 -4.40 -15.31 1.57
CA ILE A 48 -3.41 -15.60 0.51
C ILE A 48 -2.85 -14.31 -0.09
N PRO A 49 -3.66 -13.31 -0.49
CA PRO A 49 -3.14 -12.00 -0.84
C PRO A 49 -2.29 -11.37 0.28
N LEU A 50 -2.74 -11.47 1.53
CA LEU A 50 -2.04 -10.88 2.68
C LEU A 50 -0.63 -11.47 2.89
N VAL A 51 -0.47 -12.79 2.86
CA VAL A 51 0.85 -13.41 3.02
C VAL A 51 1.77 -13.08 1.83
N CYS A 52 1.23 -12.95 0.62
CA CYS A 52 2.01 -12.48 -0.52
C CYS A 52 2.48 -11.02 -0.36
N ASP A 53 1.63 -10.16 0.19
CA ASP A 53 1.96 -8.77 0.48
C ASP A 53 3.03 -8.63 1.57
N LEU A 54 2.94 -9.44 2.63
CA LEU A 54 3.89 -9.45 3.73
C LEU A 54 5.33 -9.74 3.29
N TRP A 55 5.51 -10.68 2.36
CA TRP A 55 6.84 -11.23 2.09
C TRP A 55 7.41 -10.90 0.71
N PHE A 56 6.56 -10.55 -0.27
CA PHE A 56 6.99 -10.47 -1.66
C PHE A 56 6.66 -9.14 -2.33
N ASN A 57 5.51 -8.52 -2.03
CA ASN A 57 5.04 -7.37 -2.82
C ASN A 57 5.97 -6.15 -2.75
N ALA A 58 6.59 -5.89 -1.59
CA ALA A 58 7.61 -4.84 -1.47
C ALA A 58 8.80 -5.06 -2.44
N THR A 59 9.22 -6.32 -2.63
CA THR A 59 10.29 -6.66 -3.61
C THR A 59 9.82 -6.44 -5.04
N ILE A 60 8.55 -6.76 -5.36
CA ILE A 60 7.98 -6.53 -6.70
C ILE A 60 7.92 -5.03 -7.00
N THR A 61 7.54 -4.22 -6.00
CA THR A 61 7.56 -2.75 -6.10
C THR A 61 8.97 -2.23 -6.36
N ASP A 62 9.98 -2.74 -5.67
CA ASP A 62 11.37 -2.35 -5.91
C ASP A 62 11.83 -2.73 -7.32
N ASN A 63 11.39 -3.89 -7.83
CA ASN A 63 11.69 -4.31 -9.19
C ASN A 63 11.06 -3.38 -10.24
N GLU A 64 9.82 -2.93 -10.01
CA GLU A 64 9.14 -1.94 -10.87
C GLU A 64 9.95 -0.65 -11.01
N MET A 65 10.62 -0.22 -9.94
CA MET A 65 11.46 0.98 -9.95
C MET A 65 12.71 0.86 -10.84
N ASN A 66 13.13 -0.35 -11.23
CA ASN A 66 14.19 -0.53 -12.23
C ASN A 66 13.77 -0.09 -13.64
N HIS A 67 12.48 0.12 -13.87
CA HIS A 67 11.89 0.44 -15.17
C HIS A 67 11.18 1.79 -15.18
N ARG A 68 11.25 2.54 -14.07
CA ARG A 68 10.54 3.81 -13.87
C ARG A 68 11.50 4.94 -13.52
N ARG A 69 11.19 6.16 -13.95
CA ARG A 69 11.97 7.37 -13.67
C ARG A 69 11.18 8.40 -12.88
N GLY A 70 9.86 8.26 -12.82
CA GLY A 70 8.96 9.14 -12.12
C GLY A 70 8.99 8.94 -10.60
N SER A 71 7.90 9.31 -9.94
CA SER A 71 7.77 9.16 -8.49
C SER A 71 7.90 7.70 -8.06
N VAL A 72 8.45 7.49 -6.86
CA VAL A 72 8.62 6.17 -6.25
C VAL A 72 7.27 5.49 -6.09
N THR A 73 7.15 4.25 -6.57
CA THR A 73 5.94 3.43 -6.42
C THR A 73 5.90 2.76 -5.04
N ASN A 74 4.73 2.25 -4.67
CA ASN A 74 4.57 1.46 -3.47
C ASN A 74 3.53 0.36 -3.66
N VAL A 75 3.49 -0.59 -2.72
CA VAL A 75 2.48 -1.65 -2.71
C VAL A 75 1.08 -1.04 -2.71
N GLU A 76 0.15 -1.66 -3.44
CA GLU A 76 -1.25 -1.22 -3.44
C GLU A 76 -1.93 -1.53 -2.11
N GLY A 77 -1.63 -2.70 -1.55
CA GLY A 77 -2.37 -3.28 -0.44
C GLY A 77 -3.75 -3.78 -0.87
N PRO A 78 -4.46 -4.49 0.03
CA PRO A 78 -5.68 -5.20 -0.32
C PRO A 78 -6.94 -4.30 -0.39
N TYR A 79 -6.81 -3.03 -0.01
CA TYR A 79 -7.95 -2.16 0.27
C TYR A 79 -8.32 -1.21 -0.86
N PHE A 80 -7.75 -1.33 -2.05
CA PHE A 80 -8.15 -0.49 -3.19
C PHE A 80 -9.55 -0.88 -3.69
N LEU A 81 -10.40 0.13 -3.94
CA LEU A 81 -11.70 -0.05 -4.56
C LEU A 81 -11.75 0.75 -5.87
N GLU A 82 -12.15 0.08 -6.94
CA GLU A 82 -12.26 0.67 -8.28
C GLU A 82 -13.42 1.68 -8.37
N SER A 83 -14.55 1.34 -7.76
CA SER A 83 -15.75 2.18 -7.75
C SER A 83 -15.78 3.04 -6.48
N ILE A 84 -15.23 4.26 -6.58
CA ILE A 84 -15.20 5.27 -5.51
C ILE A 84 -15.78 6.61 -5.98
N PRO A 85 -16.30 7.45 -5.08
CA PRO A 85 -16.91 8.72 -5.46
C PRO A 85 -15.91 9.68 -6.10
N THR A 86 -16.34 10.39 -7.14
CA THR A 86 -15.61 11.55 -7.66
C THR A 86 -15.78 12.72 -6.70
N ILE A 87 -14.69 13.39 -6.33
CA ILE A 87 -14.66 14.49 -5.38
C ILE A 87 -14.10 15.78 -6.01
N THR A 88 -14.49 16.92 -5.44
CA THR A 88 -13.94 18.23 -5.82
C THR A 88 -12.73 18.59 -4.97
N ASP A 89 -12.92 18.68 -3.65
CA ASP A 89 -11.94 19.22 -2.70
C ASP A 89 -11.96 18.51 -1.33
N ARG A 90 -12.85 17.54 -1.10
CA ARG A 90 -12.97 16.84 0.18
C ARG A 90 -13.35 15.38 0.01
N ILE A 91 -12.66 14.52 0.75
CA ILE A 91 -13.04 13.12 0.99
C ILE A 91 -14.03 13.07 2.14
N LYS A 92 -15.12 12.32 1.97
CA LYS A 92 -16.16 12.12 2.99
C LYS A 92 -15.58 11.38 4.20
N SER A 93 -15.93 11.80 5.40
CA SER A 93 -15.54 11.16 6.67
C SER A 93 -16.74 11.11 7.62
N ARG A 94 -16.63 10.32 8.70
CA ARG A 94 -17.70 10.16 9.71
C ARG A 94 -18.02 11.45 10.48
N GLY A 95 -17.06 12.37 10.59
CA GLY A 95 -17.24 13.65 11.28
C GLY A 95 -17.33 13.54 12.80
N ASP A 96 -16.90 12.41 13.37
CA ASP A 96 -16.95 12.08 14.79
C ASP A 96 -15.56 12.01 15.46
N GLY A 97 -14.50 12.36 14.73
CA GLY A 97 -13.14 12.35 15.24
C GLY A 97 -12.08 12.46 14.15
N GLY A 98 -10.82 12.42 14.59
CA GLY A 98 -9.64 12.51 13.74
C GLY A 98 -9.18 13.93 13.46
N GLU A 99 -7.89 14.06 13.15
CA GLU A 99 -7.26 15.33 12.84
C GLU A 99 -7.45 15.69 11.35
N GLU A 100 -7.71 16.96 11.03
CA GLU A 100 -7.88 17.39 9.63
C GLU A 100 -6.53 17.35 8.89
N LEU A 101 -6.56 16.78 7.69
CA LEU A 101 -5.42 16.70 6.78
C LEU A 101 -5.78 17.38 5.45
N ILE A 102 -4.90 18.25 4.97
CA ILE A 102 -4.91 18.72 3.58
C ILE A 102 -3.83 17.97 2.82
N ILE A 103 -4.20 17.36 1.69
CA ILE A 103 -3.28 16.76 0.74
C ILE A 103 -3.23 17.68 -0.48
N GLU A 104 -2.04 18.18 -0.81
CA GLU A 104 -1.85 19.06 -1.96
C GLU A 104 -0.60 18.71 -2.75
N GLY A 105 -0.61 19.05 -4.03
CA GLY A 105 0.51 18.83 -4.93
C GLY A 105 0.09 18.94 -6.38
N LYS A 106 0.90 18.35 -7.26
CA LYS A 106 0.66 18.31 -8.70
C LYS A 106 0.83 16.92 -9.28
N VAL A 107 0.14 16.66 -10.39
CA VAL A 107 0.38 15.50 -11.26
C VAL A 107 1.00 16.00 -12.57
N VAL A 108 2.24 15.59 -12.83
CA VAL A 108 3.05 16.06 -13.95
C VAL A 108 3.76 14.91 -14.66
N ASP A 109 4.21 15.15 -15.89
CA ASP A 109 5.10 14.23 -16.61
C ASP A 109 6.58 14.42 -16.20
N LEU A 110 7.47 13.61 -16.77
CA LEU A 110 8.93 13.70 -16.54
C LEU A 110 9.55 15.04 -16.94
N ALA A 111 8.88 15.86 -17.76
CA ALA A 111 9.32 17.20 -18.13
C ALA A 111 8.73 18.29 -17.19
N GLY A 112 7.93 17.89 -16.19
CA GLY A 112 7.25 18.79 -15.27
C GLY A 112 6.00 19.44 -15.86
N LYS A 113 5.49 18.97 -17.00
CA LYS A 113 4.27 19.48 -17.60
C LYS A 113 3.04 18.86 -16.91
N PRO A 114 2.03 19.66 -16.54
CA PRO A 114 0.76 19.18 -16.03
C PRO A 114 0.10 18.09 -16.91
N ILE A 115 -0.43 17.05 -16.26
CA ILE A 115 -1.21 16.01 -16.92
C ILE A 115 -2.70 16.24 -16.64
N GLU A 116 -3.34 17.02 -17.53
CA GLU A 116 -4.78 17.27 -17.48
C GLU A 116 -5.57 15.96 -17.70
N GLY A 117 -6.66 15.79 -16.97
CA GLY A 117 -7.53 14.63 -17.08
C GLY A 117 -7.00 13.37 -16.37
N ALA A 118 -5.85 13.44 -15.68
CA ALA A 118 -5.40 12.37 -14.82
C ALA A 118 -6.44 12.08 -13.72
N GLU A 119 -6.71 10.80 -13.48
CA GLU A 119 -7.55 10.33 -12.39
C GLU A 119 -6.68 10.01 -11.19
N LEU A 120 -6.80 10.81 -10.12
CA LEU A 120 -6.13 10.61 -8.83
C LEU A 120 -7.09 9.94 -7.85
N PHE A 121 -6.86 8.66 -7.58
CA PHE A 121 -7.56 7.87 -6.57
C PHE A 121 -6.83 8.00 -5.25
N ILE A 122 -7.56 8.27 -4.17
CA ILE A 122 -7.03 8.38 -2.81
C ILE A 122 -7.88 7.51 -1.90
N TRP A 123 -7.23 6.72 -1.04
CA TRP A 123 -7.90 5.99 0.03
C TRP A 123 -6.97 5.85 1.24
N HIS A 124 -7.57 5.78 2.42
CA HIS A 124 -6.84 5.58 3.67
C HIS A 124 -7.79 5.06 4.75
N SER A 125 -7.22 4.65 5.89
CA SER A 125 -8.03 4.28 7.06
C SER A 125 -8.71 5.51 7.66
N ASP A 126 -9.76 5.29 8.44
CA ASP A 126 -10.24 6.30 9.36
C ASP A 126 -9.25 6.53 10.52
N HIS A 127 -9.69 7.30 11.52
CA HIS A 127 -8.90 7.63 12.71
C HIS A 127 -8.86 6.50 13.76
N GLU A 128 -9.53 5.37 13.50
CA GLU A 128 -9.51 4.15 14.32
C GLU A 128 -8.79 2.98 13.61
N GLY A 129 -8.39 3.17 12.35
CA GLY A 129 -7.62 2.19 11.57
C GLY A 129 -8.47 1.33 10.62
N TYR A 130 -9.76 1.64 10.45
CA TYR A 130 -10.66 0.88 9.57
C TYR A 130 -10.68 1.44 8.14
N TYR A 131 -10.80 0.55 7.15
CA TYR A 131 -11.01 0.91 5.75
C TYR A 131 -12.46 0.66 5.34
N SER A 132 -13.09 1.66 4.70
CA SER A 132 -14.44 1.54 4.16
C SER A 132 -14.52 0.42 3.13
N GLY A 133 -15.62 -0.34 3.12
CA GLY A 133 -15.80 -1.50 2.24
C GLY A 133 -15.13 -2.78 2.71
N TYR A 134 -14.29 -2.72 3.75
CA TYR A 134 -13.68 -3.87 4.42
C TYR A 134 -13.99 -3.89 5.93
N SER A 135 -14.77 -2.91 6.39
CA SER A 135 -15.28 -2.75 7.74
C SER A 135 -16.76 -2.40 7.65
N GLU A 136 -17.55 -2.86 8.63
CA GLU A 136 -18.98 -2.56 8.76
C GLU A 136 -19.25 -1.24 9.50
N GLU A 137 -18.21 -0.57 10.00
CA GLU A 137 -18.31 0.66 10.81
C GLU A 137 -18.90 1.84 10.02
N PHE A 138 -18.71 1.87 8.68
CA PHE A 138 -19.18 2.95 7.82
C PHE A 138 -19.29 2.54 6.34
N PRO A 139 -20.10 3.27 5.55
CA PRO A 139 -20.31 2.95 4.15
C PRO A 139 -19.02 2.96 3.29
N PRO A 140 -18.98 2.18 2.18
CA PRO A 140 -17.81 2.08 1.28
C PRO A 140 -17.33 3.40 0.66
N ASP A 141 -18.13 4.47 0.67
CA ASP A 141 -17.81 5.76 0.04
C ASP A 141 -17.06 6.74 0.97
N PHE A 142 -16.80 6.36 2.23
CA PHE A 142 -16.05 7.17 3.19
C PHE A 142 -14.54 6.95 3.06
N TYR A 143 -13.72 7.95 3.40
CA TYR A 143 -12.25 7.90 3.39
C TYR A 143 -11.63 7.50 2.04
N ARG A 144 -12.39 7.70 0.96
CA ARG A 144 -12.03 7.41 -0.43
C ARG A 144 -12.48 8.54 -1.33
N GLY A 145 -11.73 8.82 -2.39
CA GLY A 145 -12.14 9.77 -3.41
C GLY A 145 -11.32 9.69 -4.68
N LYS A 146 -11.97 9.95 -5.81
CA LYS A 146 -11.34 10.13 -7.12
C LYS A 146 -11.37 11.61 -7.50
N LYS A 147 -10.22 12.22 -7.77
CA LYS A 147 -10.10 13.59 -8.25
C LYS A 147 -9.65 13.57 -9.70
N ILE A 148 -10.40 14.25 -10.57
CA ILE A 148 -9.95 14.56 -11.92
C ILE A 148 -9.08 15.81 -11.88
N ILE A 149 -7.85 15.68 -12.37
CA ILE A 149 -6.85 16.75 -12.41
C ILE A 149 -7.16 17.72 -13.55
N ASP A 150 -7.13 19.02 -13.27
CA ASP A 150 -7.38 20.05 -14.26
C ASP A 150 -6.11 20.44 -15.04
N SER A 151 -6.23 21.42 -15.93
CA SER A 151 -5.12 21.89 -16.79
C SER A 151 -3.94 22.49 -16.03
N THR A 152 -4.10 22.85 -14.75
CA THR A 152 -2.99 23.33 -13.91
C THR A 152 -2.13 22.19 -13.37
N GLY A 153 -2.66 20.96 -13.38
CA GLY A 153 -2.04 19.78 -12.80
C GLY A 153 -2.16 19.72 -11.29
N ALA A 154 -2.65 20.77 -10.63
CA ALA A 154 -2.68 20.88 -9.18
C ALA A 154 -3.92 20.23 -8.56
N PHE A 155 -3.78 19.78 -7.33
CA PHE A 155 -4.90 19.34 -6.50
C PHE A 155 -4.74 19.83 -5.06
N ASN A 156 -5.86 20.01 -4.38
CA ASN A 156 -5.95 20.31 -2.96
C ASN A 156 -7.19 19.59 -2.43
N ILE A 157 -6.98 18.65 -1.52
CA ILE A 157 -8.01 17.73 -1.04
C ILE A 157 -7.96 17.68 0.48
N ARG A 158 -9.09 17.95 1.12
CA ARG A 158 -9.27 17.83 2.57
C ARG A 158 -9.75 16.44 2.94
N THR A 159 -9.20 15.90 4.01
CA THR A 159 -9.59 14.61 4.58
C THR A 159 -9.22 14.56 6.06
N VAL A 160 -9.22 13.37 6.65
CA VAL A 160 -8.78 13.07 8.01
C VAL A 160 -7.42 12.36 7.94
N LEU A 161 -6.50 12.72 8.84
CA LEU A 161 -5.21 12.06 8.98
C LEU A 161 -5.43 10.59 9.41
N PRO A 162 -4.92 9.59 8.66
CA PRO A 162 -5.04 8.20 9.05
C PRO A 162 -4.11 7.88 10.23
N VAL A 163 -4.37 6.75 10.88
CA VAL A 163 -3.59 6.26 12.02
C VAL A 163 -2.87 4.95 11.66
N PRO A 164 -1.86 4.53 12.44
CA PRO A 164 -1.32 3.20 12.30
C PRO A 164 -2.39 2.14 12.55
N TYR A 165 -2.33 1.03 11.83
CA TYR A 165 -3.29 -0.06 11.97
C TYR A 165 -2.59 -1.42 11.94
N MET A 166 -3.26 -2.44 12.48
CA MET A 166 -2.82 -3.83 12.35
C MET A 166 -3.46 -4.46 11.14
N ILE A 167 -2.66 -5.21 10.36
CA ILE A 167 -3.25 -6.16 9.41
C ILE A 167 -4.08 -7.22 10.17
N PRO A 168 -5.01 -7.92 9.52
CA PRO A 168 -5.61 -9.12 10.10
C PRO A 168 -4.52 -10.06 10.63
N HIS A 169 -4.63 -10.46 11.89
CA HIS A 169 -3.53 -11.14 12.60
C HIS A 169 -3.99 -12.34 13.42
N GLU A 170 -5.29 -12.63 13.41
CA GLU A 170 -5.93 -13.77 14.05
C GLU A 170 -5.75 -15.06 13.23
N GLY A 171 -5.44 -14.91 11.93
CA GLY A 171 -5.21 -16.02 11.01
C GLY A 171 -3.73 -16.40 10.82
N PRO A 172 -3.42 -17.27 9.84
CA PRO A 172 -2.09 -17.83 9.66
C PRO A 172 -1.02 -16.77 9.36
N SER A 173 -1.34 -15.65 8.69
CA SER A 173 -0.36 -14.58 8.47
C SER A 173 0.11 -13.93 9.77
N GLY A 174 -0.80 -13.64 10.69
CA GLY A 174 -0.44 -13.15 12.02
C GLY A 174 0.37 -14.16 12.82
N LYS A 175 0.01 -15.45 12.74
CA LYS A 175 0.80 -16.50 13.39
C LYS A 175 2.22 -16.61 12.83
N MET A 176 2.39 -16.44 11.52
CA MET A 176 3.71 -16.45 10.89
C MET A 176 4.57 -15.27 11.39
N LEU A 177 3.98 -14.07 11.52
CA LEU A 177 4.68 -12.91 12.09
C LEU A 177 5.11 -13.18 13.54
N GLU A 178 4.23 -13.74 14.37
CA GLU A 178 4.53 -14.11 15.76
C GLU A 178 5.71 -15.10 15.84
N LEU A 179 5.71 -16.15 15.00
CA LEU A 179 6.80 -17.13 14.93
C LEU A 179 8.15 -16.50 14.54
N MET A 180 8.12 -15.41 13.77
CA MET A 180 9.31 -14.65 13.39
C MET A 180 9.67 -13.53 14.37
N GLY A 181 8.96 -13.39 15.49
CA GLY A 181 9.16 -12.31 16.45
C GLY A 181 8.83 -10.92 15.90
N ARG A 182 7.95 -10.86 14.88
CA ARG A 182 7.49 -9.62 14.25
C ARG A 182 6.12 -9.21 14.79
N HIS A 183 5.69 -8.00 14.46
CA HIS A 183 4.38 -7.45 14.82
C HIS A 183 3.47 -7.25 13.59
N PRO A 184 2.14 -7.18 13.74
CA PRO A 184 1.21 -6.97 12.63
C PRO A 184 0.97 -5.49 12.29
N TRP A 185 1.66 -4.55 12.95
CA TRP A 185 1.45 -3.13 12.72
C TRP A 185 2.06 -2.60 11.41
N ARG A 186 1.29 -1.73 10.76
CA ARG A 186 1.74 -0.82 9.71
C ARG A 186 1.69 0.63 10.20
N PRO A 187 2.62 1.50 9.78
CA PRO A 187 2.57 2.93 10.09
C PRO A 187 1.34 3.60 9.46
N ALA A 188 0.97 4.78 9.96
CA ALA A 188 -0.05 5.61 9.32
C ALA A 188 0.35 5.96 7.88
N HIS A 189 -0.59 5.83 6.93
CA HIS A 189 -0.33 6.18 5.54
C HIS A 189 -1.58 6.52 4.74
N VAL A 190 -1.38 7.29 3.68
CA VAL A 190 -2.38 7.56 2.64
C VAL A 190 -1.97 6.85 1.36
N HIS A 191 -2.90 6.15 0.72
CA HIS A 191 -2.66 5.54 -0.58
C HIS A 191 -3.07 6.46 -1.73
N PHE A 192 -2.37 6.29 -2.84
CA PHE A 192 -2.61 6.99 -4.09
C PHE A 192 -2.52 6.00 -5.24
N LYS A 193 -3.44 6.12 -6.21
CA LYS A 193 -3.33 5.50 -7.52
C LYS A 193 -3.64 6.54 -8.58
N ILE A 194 -2.84 6.61 -9.62
CA ILE A 194 -2.98 7.59 -10.70
C ILE A 194 -3.06 6.88 -12.03
N ARG A 195 -4.09 7.21 -12.79
CA ARG A 195 -4.28 6.78 -14.18
C ARG A 195 -4.37 7.99 -15.08
N ALA A 196 -3.62 7.98 -16.16
CA ALA A 196 -3.68 9.00 -17.19
C ALA A 196 -3.43 8.38 -18.56
N GLN A 197 -4.14 8.86 -19.57
CA GLN A 197 -3.97 8.36 -20.94
C GLN A 197 -2.52 8.59 -21.41
N GLY A 198 -1.87 7.52 -21.87
CA GLY A 198 -0.48 7.58 -22.36
C GLY A 198 0.59 7.51 -21.26
N PHE A 199 0.21 7.27 -20.00
CA PHE A 199 1.12 7.09 -18.88
C PHE A 199 0.95 5.72 -18.22
N LEU A 200 2.04 5.21 -17.64
CA LEU A 200 2.00 4.03 -16.80
C LEU A 200 1.17 4.32 -15.54
N GLU A 201 0.30 3.39 -15.14
CA GLU A 201 -0.41 3.49 -13.87
C GLU A 201 0.61 3.60 -12.72
N HIS A 202 0.37 4.54 -11.81
CA HIS A 202 1.26 4.81 -10.68
C HIS A 202 0.51 4.59 -9.37
N THR A 203 0.91 3.56 -8.64
CA THR A 203 0.42 3.27 -7.29
C THR A 203 1.52 3.58 -6.28
N THR A 204 1.18 4.31 -5.22
CA THR A 204 2.11 4.64 -4.13
C THR A 204 1.38 4.87 -2.82
N GLN A 205 2.14 4.97 -1.74
CA GLN A 205 1.69 5.42 -0.43
C GLN A 205 2.47 6.69 -0.01
N ALA A 206 1.99 7.36 1.03
CA ALA A 206 2.71 8.39 1.77
C ALA A 206 2.63 8.06 3.26
N TYR A 207 3.80 7.96 3.89
CA TYR A 207 3.98 7.75 5.31
C TYR A 207 4.36 9.07 5.98
N PHE A 208 4.28 9.15 7.31
CA PHE A 208 4.57 10.39 8.04
C PHE A 208 5.80 10.24 8.93
N ALA A 209 6.63 11.28 8.97
CA ALA A 209 7.83 11.29 9.81
C ALA A 209 7.45 11.24 11.30
N ASP A 210 8.31 10.62 12.12
CA ASP A 210 8.20 10.52 13.58
C ASP A 210 6.96 9.76 14.10
N GLU A 211 6.22 9.10 13.20
CA GLU A 211 5.10 8.22 13.56
C GLU A 211 5.56 6.80 13.92
N LYS A 212 4.72 6.10 14.70
CA LYS A 212 5.00 4.71 15.10
C LYS A 212 5.08 3.79 13.88
N TRP A 213 5.96 2.78 13.97
CA TRP A 213 6.12 1.68 13.02
C TRP A 213 6.70 2.04 11.65
N VAL A 214 7.11 3.30 11.45
CA VAL A 214 7.74 3.73 10.18
C VAL A 214 9.07 3.02 9.96
N ASP A 215 9.77 2.67 11.02
CA ASP A 215 11.04 1.94 11.03
C ASP A 215 10.88 0.40 11.06
N SER A 216 9.65 -0.10 11.22
CA SER A 216 9.40 -1.53 11.43
C SER A 216 8.14 -2.08 10.73
N ASP A 217 7.68 -1.44 9.66
CA ASP A 217 6.49 -1.83 8.89
C ASP A 217 6.44 -3.34 8.59
N CYS A 218 5.33 -4.00 8.96
CA CYS A 218 5.21 -5.45 8.89
C CYS A 218 5.23 -6.02 7.47
N VAL A 219 4.86 -5.21 6.47
CA VAL A 219 4.91 -5.56 5.02
C VAL A 219 6.14 -4.98 4.31
N GLU A 220 7.05 -4.34 5.04
CA GLU A 220 8.30 -3.79 4.51
C GLU A 220 8.11 -2.82 3.33
N ALA A 221 7.01 -2.07 3.31
CA ALA A 221 6.66 -1.20 2.20
C ALA A 221 7.20 0.23 2.36
N VAL A 222 7.57 0.65 3.57
CA VAL A 222 8.14 1.99 3.80
C VAL A 222 9.44 2.17 3.01
N ARG A 223 9.54 3.29 2.28
CA ARG A 223 10.76 3.75 1.61
C ARG A 223 11.07 5.18 2.06
N PRO A 224 12.34 5.57 2.24
CA PRO A 224 12.69 6.92 2.70
C PRO A 224 12.05 8.05 1.88
N ALA A 225 11.97 7.88 0.56
CA ALA A 225 11.36 8.86 -0.36
C ALA A 225 9.83 9.03 -0.17
N LEU A 226 9.19 8.13 0.56
CA LEU A 226 7.76 8.14 0.83
C LEU A 226 7.44 8.57 2.27
N ILE A 227 8.44 8.92 3.07
CA ILE A 227 8.25 9.46 4.42
C ILE A 227 8.18 10.98 4.32
N HIS A 228 7.03 11.55 4.68
CA HIS A 228 6.76 12.97 4.58
C HIS A 228 6.69 13.62 5.95
N LYS A 229 7.38 14.75 6.12
CA LYS A 229 7.13 15.64 7.26
C LYS A 229 5.90 16.49 6.95
N LEU A 230 4.86 16.35 7.77
CA LEU A 230 3.66 17.16 7.64
C LEU A 230 3.97 18.62 7.97
N GLN A 231 3.47 19.52 7.14
CA GLN A 231 3.51 20.96 7.38
C GLN A 231 2.26 21.37 8.16
N GLU A 232 2.30 22.52 8.82
CA GLU A 232 1.13 23.07 9.51
C GLU A 232 0.74 24.40 8.88
N ARG A 233 -0.55 24.58 8.58
CA ARG A 233 -1.09 25.82 8.00
C ARG A 233 -2.43 26.14 8.65
N GLY A 234 -2.43 27.16 9.50
CA GLY A 234 -3.64 27.59 10.21
C GLY A 234 -4.21 26.52 11.15
N GLY A 235 -3.34 25.75 11.82
CA GLY A 235 -3.74 24.65 12.71
C GLY A 235 -4.15 23.36 12.01
N VAL A 236 -3.99 23.26 10.69
CA VAL A 236 -4.31 22.06 9.90
C VAL A 236 -3.01 21.45 9.35
N LYS A 237 -2.88 20.12 9.47
CA LYS A 237 -1.76 19.39 8.90
C LYS A 237 -1.86 19.33 7.38
N VAL A 238 -0.72 19.44 6.70
CA VAL A 238 -0.62 19.49 5.24
C VAL A 238 0.43 18.48 4.76
N LEU A 239 -0.03 17.51 3.97
CA LEU A 239 0.81 16.63 3.17
C LEU A 239 1.03 17.28 1.80
N LYS A 240 2.28 17.65 1.51
CA LYS A 240 2.70 18.04 0.15
C LYS A 240 3.28 16.84 -0.59
N LYS A 241 2.68 16.47 -1.72
CA LYS A 241 3.11 15.34 -2.53
C LYS A 241 2.84 15.60 -4.01
N ASP A 242 3.91 15.78 -4.76
CA ASP A 242 3.86 15.81 -6.22
C ASP A 242 4.03 14.40 -6.79
N PHE A 243 3.38 14.15 -7.92
CA PHE A 243 3.45 12.90 -8.66
C PHE A 243 4.01 13.16 -10.06
N VAL A 244 5.10 12.47 -10.36
CA VAL A 244 5.73 12.47 -11.67
C VAL A 244 5.44 11.13 -12.33
N LEU A 245 4.74 11.12 -13.46
CA LEU A 245 4.36 9.90 -14.16
C LEU A 245 5.29 9.57 -15.31
N ASP A 246 5.61 8.29 -15.47
CA ASP A 246 6.31 7.75 -16.64
C ASP A 246 5.33 7.55 -17.81
N PRO A 247 5.70 7.91 -19.04
CA PRO A 247 4.92 7.57 -20.23
C PRO A 247 4.94 6.05 -20.51
N VAL A 248 3.91 5.55 -21.21
CA VAL A 248 3.86 4.17 -21.73
C VAL A 248 4.87 3.97 -22.87
#